data_AF-A0A392N393-F1
#
_entry.id   AF-A0A392N393-F1
#
_cell.length_a   1.000
_cell.length_b   1.000
_cell.length_c   1.000
_cell.angle_alpha   90.00
_cell.angle_beta   90.00
_cell.angle_gamma   90.00
#
_symmetry.space_group_name_H-M   'P 1'
#
loop_
_entity.id
_entity.type
_entity.pdbx_description
1 polymer ?
#
loop_
_entity_poly.entity_id
_entity_poly.type
_entity_poly.pdbx_seq_one_letter_code
_entity_poly.pdbx_strand_id
1 'polypeptide(L)'
;MPHLHGIVIAPGFHTSYLEAMVKLFTSCSERTVLKFNNLLEGEGYDGQKSIELDLEAEFSNLALDIIGLGVFNYDFGSVTNESPVIKAVYGTLFEAEHRSTFYIPYWKLPLASWIVPRQRKFQDDLKVINTCLDGLIRNAKESRQ
;
A
#
# COMPACT_ATOMS: atom_id res chain seq x y z
N MET A 1 2.07 -0.16 27.94
CA MET A 1 1.03 -0.56 26.95
C MET A 1 1.53 -1.00 25.57
N PRO A 2 2.70 -0.59 25.01
CA PRO A 2 3.08 -1.02 23.65
C PRO A 2 3.35 -2.53 23.50
N HIS A 3 3.70 -3.22 24.59
CA HIS A 3 3.93 -4.66 24.60
C HIS A 3 2.66 -5.50 24.37
N LEU A 4 1.46 -4.96 24.64
CA LEU A 4 0.22 -5.74 24.57
C LEU A 4 -0.21 -5.97 23.12
N HIS A 5 -0.04 -4.98 22.23
CA HIS A 5 -0.43 -5.11 20.83
C HIS A 5 0.43 -6.13 20.07
N GLY A 6 1.74 -6.16 20.32
CA GLY A 6 2.64 -7.13 19.68
C GLY A 6 2.26 -8.59 20.00
N ILE A 7 1.85 -8.85 21.23
CA ILE A 7 1.46 -10.20 21.69
C ILE A 7 0.14 -10.67 21.04
N VAL A 8 -0.79 -9.75 20.76
CA VAL A 8 -2.09 -10.09 20.15
C VAL A 8 -1.96 -10.31 18.64
N ILE A 9 -1.02 -9.63 17.98
CA ILE A 9 -0.83 -9.70 16.53
C ILE A 9 0.03 -10.91 16.12
N ALA A 10 1.09 -11.22 16.88
CA ALA A 10 2.05 -12.26 16.51
C ALA A 10 1.44 -13.64 16.21
N PRO A 11 0.43 -14.14 16.96
CA PRO A 11 -0.22 -15.42 16.65
C PRO A 11 -0.95 -15.45 15.29
N GLY A 12 -1.28 -14.29 14.71
CA GLY A 12 -1.84 -14.20 13.37
C GLY A 12 -0.92 -14.75 12.27
N PHE A 13 0.39 -14.74 12.50
CA PHE A 13 1.42 -15.17 11.55
C PHE A 13 1.93 -16.60 11.84
N HIS A 14 1.01 -17.53 12.06
CA HIS A 14 1.33 -18.95 12.27
C HIS A 14 1.68 -19.65 10.95
N THR A 15 2.28 -20.85 11.03
CA THR A 15 2.79 -21.58 9.85
C THR A 15 1.74 -21.78 8.75
N SER A 16 0.52 -22.19 9.08
CA SER A 16 -0.53 -22.39 8.08
C SER A 16 -0.95 -21.11 7.36
N TYR A 17 -0.93 -19.97 8.06
CA TYR A 17 -1.13 -18.66 7.41
C TYR A 17 0.03 -18.35 6.45
N LEU A 18 1.29 -18.58 6.86
CA LEU A 18 2.44 -18.34 5.99
C LEU A 18 2.43 -19.23 4.74
N GLU A 19 2.04 -20.50 4.87
CA GLU A 19 1.85 -21.41 3.72
C GLU A 19 0.78 -20.90 2.75
N ALA A 20 -0.32 -20.34 3.28
CA ALA A 20 -1.34 -19.69 2.45
C ALA A 20 -0.81 -18.40 1.79
N MET A 21 0.00 -17.61 2.50
CA MET A 21 0.63 -16.40 1.97
C MET A 21 1.58 -16.67 0.80
N VAL A 22 2.26 -17.82 0.77
CA VAL A 22 3.09 -18.19 -0.40
C VAL A 22 2.26 -18.21 -1.68
N LYS A 23 1.04 -18.77 -1.64
CA LYS A 23 0.13 -18.76 -2.80
C LYS A 23 -0.25 -17.35 -3.21
N LEU A 24 -0.52 -16.49 -2.23
CA LEU A 24 -0.84 -15.08 -2.45
C LEU A 24 0.34 -14.34 -3.10
N PHE A 25 1.57 -14.53 -2.61
CA PHE A 25 2.77 -13.96 -3.19
C PHE A 25 2.95 -14.40 -4.65
N THR A 26 2.73 -15.68 -4.95
CA THR A 26 2.75 -16.20 -6.32
C THR A 26 1.70 -15.51 -7.18
N SER A 27 0.44 -15.45 -6.74
CA SER A 27 -0.65 -14.82 -7.51
C SER A 27 -0.41 -13.34 -7.76
N CYS A 28 0.05 -12.57 -6.78
CA CYS A 28 0.37 -11.15 -6.98
C CYS A 28 1.56 -10.97 -7.94
N SER A 29 2.59 -11.81 -7.81
CA SER A 29 3.75 -11.78 -8.71
C SER A 29 3.37 -12.13 -10.14
N GLU A 30 2.50 -13.12 -10.35
CA GLU A 30 1.97 -13.49 -11.66
C GLU A 30 1.24 -12.32 -12.32
N ARG A 31 0.46 -11.52 -11.57
CA ARG A 31 -0.19 -10.31 -12.11
C ARG A 31 0.84 -9.29 -12.60
N THR A 32 1.91 -9.06 -11.84
CA THR A 32 3.00 -8.15 -12.24
C THR A 32 3.74 -8.66 -13.48
N VAL A 33 4.05 -9.96 -13.53
CA VAL A 33 4.68 -10.58 -14.71
C VAL A 33 3.77 -10.47 -15.95
N LEU A 34 2.48 -10.73 -15.81
CA LEU A 34 1.52 -10.57 -16.90
C LEU A 34 1.46 -9.13 -17.40
N LYS A 35 1.48 -8.14 -16.49
CA LYS A 35 1.58 -6.72 -16.87
C LYS A 35 2.84 -6.45 -17.69
N PHE A 36 4.00 -6.96 -17.27
CA PHE A 36 5.24 -6.77 -18.01
C PHE A 36 5.23 -7.46 -19.37
N ASN A 37 4.72 -8.68 -19.45
CA ASN A 37 4.58 -9.40 -20.72
C ASN A 37 3.65 -8.66 -21.69
N ASN A 38 2.52 -8.13 -21.22
CA ASN A 38 1.61 -7.35 -22.05
C ASN A 38 2.26 -6.06 -22.58
N LEU A 39 3.11 -5.41 -21.79
CA LEU A 39 3.87 -4.25 -22.25
C LEU A 39 4.89 -4.64 -23.33
N LEU A 40 5.56 -5.79 -23.16
CA LEU A 40 6.51 -6.33 -24.14
C LEU A 40 5.85 -6.79 -25.44
N GLU A 41 4.63 -7.35 -25.38
CA GLU A 41 3.88 -7.84 -26.54
C GLU A 41 3.10 -6.74 -27.28
N GLY A 42 2.66 -5.70 -26.56
CA GLY A 42 1.86 -4.60 -27.11
C GLY A 42 2.64 -3.64 -28.02
N GLU A 43 3.97 -3.60 -27.89
CA GLU A 43 4.85 -2.89 -28.82
C GLU A 43 5.38 -3.88 -29.86
N GLY A 44 4.72 -3.90 -31.04
CA GLY A 44 5.10 -4.79 -32.14
C GLY A 44 6.58 -4.73 -32.49
N TYR A 45 7.09 -5.83 -33.05
CA TYR A 45 8.47 -6.09 -33.51
C TYR A 45 9.02 -5.10 -34.57
N ASP A 46 8.51 -3.87 -34.66
CA ASP A 46 8.96 -2.86 -35.61
C ASP A 46 9.84 -1.83 -34.91
N GLY A 47 11.14 -2.15 -34.82
CA GLY A 47 12.23 -1.20 -34.63
C GLY A 47 12.33 -0.50 -33.26
N GLN A 48 13.12 -1.08 -32.36
CA GLN A 48 13.85 -0.38 -31.28
C GLN A 48 13.07 0.72 -30.52
N LYS A 49 11.97 0.37 -29.85
CA LYS A 49 11.53 1.12 -28.68
C LYS A 49 11.91 0.38 -27.41
N SER A 50 12.76 1.00 -26.62
CA SER A 50 13.08 0.55 -25.28
C SER A 50 11.92 0.94 -24.36
N ILE A 51 11.30 -0.05 -23.72
CA ILE A 51 10.33 0.20 -22.66
C ILE A 51 11.12 0.55 -21.39
N GLU A 52 10.93 1.77 -20.90
CA GLU A 52 11.45 2.20 -19.61
C GLU A 52 10.43 1.88 -18.53
N LEU A 53 10.83 1.05 -17.57
CA LEU A 53 10.00 0.68 -16.43
C LEU A 53 10.64 1.18 -15.15
N ASP A 54 9.87 1.92 -14.36
CA ASP A 54 10.23 2.26 -12.99
C ASP A 54 9.96 1.05 -12.08
N LEU A 55 11.00 0.22 -11.90
CA LEU A 55 10.89 -0.98 -11.06
C LEU A 55 10.61 -0.66 -9.59
N GLU A 56 11.00 0.53 -9.09
CA GLU A 56 10.71 0.93 -7.71
C GLU A 56 9.21 1.11 -7.50
N ALA A 57 8.55 1.80 -8.43
CA ALA A 57 7.10 1.96 -8.42
C ALA A 57 6.38 0.60 -8.58
N GLU A 58 6.86 -0.26 -9.47
CA GLU A 58 6.25 -1.58 -9.71
C GLU A 58 6.36 -2.53 -8.51
N PHE A 59 7.53 -2.58 -7.86
CA PHE A 59 7.70 -3.36 -6.63
C PHE A 59 6.91 -2.78 -5.46
N SER A 60 6.78 -1.46 -5.39
CA SER A 60 5.96 -0.80 -4.37
C SER A 60 4.48 -1.16 -4.52
N ASN A 61 3.97 -1.19 -5.76
CA ASN A 61 2.61 -1.65 -6.05
C ASN A 61 2.43 -3.14 -5.73
N LEU A 62 3.36 -4.00 -6.15
CA LEU A 62 3.32 -5.43 -5.81
C LEU A 62 3.25 -5.65 -4.30
N ALA A 63 4.10 -4.95 -3.53
CA ALA A 63 4.11 -5.03 -2.07
C ALA A 63 2.78 -4.55 -1.45
N LEU A 64 2.17 -3.51 -2.03
CA LEU A 64 0.89 -2.97 -1.58
C LEU A 64 -0.27 -3.96 -1.80
N ASP A 65 -0.32 -4.62 -2.95
CA ASP A 65 -1.32 -5.67 -3.23
C ASP A 65 -1.14 -6.86 -2.29
N ILE A 66 0.11 -7.28 -2.05
CA ILE A 66 0.43 -8.37 -1.13
C ILE A 66 -0.06 -8.08 0.30
N ILE A 67 0.27 -6.91 0.84
CA ILE A 67 -0.12 -6.58 2.22
C ILE A 67 -1.63 -6.34 2.32
N GLY A 68 -2.26 -5.79 1.29
CA GLY A 68 -3.71 -5.60 1.21
C GLY A 68 -4.48 -6.91 1.31
N LEU A 69 -4.12 -7.86 0.45
CA LEU A 69 -4.76 -9.18 0.44
C LEU A 69 -4.39 -10.00 1.68
N GLY A 70 -3.13 -9.95 2.12
CA GLY A 70 -2.66 -10.75 3.24
C GLY A 70 -3.26 -10.32 4.58
N VAL A 71 -3.28 -9.02 4.86
CA VAL A 71 -3.68 -8.48 6.16
C VAL A 71 -5.16 -8.13 6.21
N PHE A 72 -5.70 -7.56 5.13
CA PHE A 72 -7.06 -7.02 5.11
C PHE A 72 -8.01 -7.79 4.20
N ASN A 73 -7.53 -8.81 3.49
CA ASN A 73 -8.27 -9.49 2.44
C ASN A 73 -8.86 -8.49 1.42
N TYR A 74 -8.09 -7.45 1.08
CA TYR A 74 -8.49 -6.36 0.20
C TYR A 74 -7.56 -6.27 -1.00
N ASP A 75 -8.13 -6.37 -2.20
CA ASP A 75 -7.39 -6.21 -3.45
C ASP A 75 -7.30 -4.73 -3.82
N PHE A 76 -6.13 -4.13 -3.63
CA PHE A 76 -5.90 -2.75 -4.05
C PHE A 76 -5.87 -2.62 -5.58
N GLY A 77 -5.54 -3.70 -6.29
CA GLY A 77 -5.34 -3.70 -7.74
C GLY A 77 -4.23 -2.74 -8.19
N SER A 78 -3.28 -2.42 -7.31
CA SER A 78 -2.29 -1.35 -7.50
C SER A 78 -1.31 -1.63 -8.64
N VAL A 79 -1.10 -2.90 -8.97
CA VAL A 79 -0.34 -3.29 -10.17
C VAL A 79 -1.04 -2.83 -11.45
N THR A 80 -2.38 -2.79 -11.46
CA THR A 80 -3.18 -2.52 -12.67
C THR A 80 -3.78 -1.11 -12.74
N ASN A 81 -4.14 -0.51 -11.61
CA ASN A 81 -4.83 0.79 -11.56
C ASN A 81 -4.37 1.64 -10.37
N GLU A 82 -4.19 2.94 -10.61
CA GLU A 82 -3.97 3.90 -9.53
C GLU A 82 -5.31 4.27 -8.85
N SER A 83 -5.60 3.64 -7.72
CA SER A 83 -6.72 3.99 -6.84
C SER A 83 -6.42 5.23 -5.98
N PRO A 84 -7.42 6.08 -5.65
CA PRO A 84 -7.27 7.17 -4.69
C PRO A 84 -6.69 6.74 -3.33
N VAL A 85 -6.97 5.51 -2.89
CA VAL A 85 -6.42 4.96 -1.64
C VAL A 85 -4.92 4.70 -1.76
N ILE A 86 -4.47 4.20 -2.91
CA ILE A 86 -3.04 3.95 -3.19
C ILE A 86 -2.26 5.27 -3.16
N LYS A 87 -2.79 6.31 -3.80
CA LYS A 87 -2.20 7.66 -3.78
C LYS A 87 -2.12 8.23 -2.37
N ALA A 88 -3.15 8.00 -1.55
CA ALA A 88 -3.14 8.40 -0.15
C ALA A 88 -2.06 7.65 0.65
N VAL A 89 -1.91 6.33 0.46
CA VAL A 89 -0.87 5.53 1.11
C VAL A 89 0.52 6.07 0.78
N TYR A 90 0.85 6.27 -0.50
CA TYR A 90 2.13 6.85 -0.91
C TYR A 90 2.35 8.26 -0.34
N GLY A 91 1.32 9.11 -0.37
CA GLY A 91 1.38 10.45 0.23
C GLY A 91 1.71 10.42 1.72
N THR A 92 1.14 9.47 2.47
CA THR A 92 1.44 9.30 3.89
C THR A 92 2.82 8.73 4.17
N LEU A 93 3.32 7.79 3.35
CA LEU A 93 4.67 7.24 3.46
C LEU A 93 5.72 8.31 3.22
N PHE A 94 5.56 9.10 2.15
CA PHE A 94 6.49 10.18 1.82
C PHE A 94 6.54 11.26 2.92
N GLU A 95 5.40 11.54 3.56
CA GLU A 95 5.39 12.46 4.71
C GLU A 95 6.02 11.83 5.95
N ALA A 96 5.84 10.54 6.20
CA ALA A 96 6.50 9.84 7.29
C ALA A 96 8.03 9.83 7.13
N GLU A 97 8.52 9.63 5.91
CA GLU A 97 9.93 9.71 5.56
C GLU A 97 10.48 11.14 5.72
N HIS A 98 9.73 12.14 5.26
CA HIS A 98 10.12 13.54 5.50
C HIS A 98 10.24 13.85 6.99
N ARG A 99 9.31 13.33 7.81
CA ARG A 99 9.34 13.54 9.27
C ARG A 99 10.46 12.79 9.99
N SER A 100 10.98 11.70 9.43
CA SER A 100 12.10 10.96 10.02
C SER A 100 13.46 11.61 9.72
N THR A 101 13.56 12.34 8.61
CA THR A 101 14.81 12.97 8.14
C THR A 101 14.91 14.45 8.52
N PHE A 102 13.78 15.14 8.74
CA PHE A 102 13.77 16.57 8.97
C PHE A 102 14.07 16.95 10.43
N TYR A 103 15.03 17.85 10.63
CA TYR A 103 15.61 18.16 11.95
C TYR A 103 14.65 18.94 12.88
N ILE A 104 13.78 19.79 12.34
CA ILE A 104 12.89 20.66 13.13
C ILE A 104 11.44 20.17 13.01
N PRO A 105 10.82 19.64 14.07
CA PRO A 105 9.50 19.01 13.99
C PRO A 105 8.35 20.03 13.95
N TYR A 106 8.27 20.82 12.87
CA TYR A 106 7.27 21.88 12.70
C TYR A 106 5.83 21.34 12.69
N TRP A 107 5.64 20.07 12.31
CA TRP A 107 4.36 19.36 12.36
C TRP A 107 3.81 19.17 13.79
N LYS A 108 4.62 19.40 14.84
CA LYS A 108 4.17 19.37 16.24
C LYS A 108 3.62 20.72 16.73
N LEU A 109 3.81 21.80 15.96
CA LEU A 109 3.36 23.13 16.37
C LEU A 109 1.84 23.26 16.21
N PRO A 110 1.13 23.86 17.19
CA PRO A 110 -0.28 24.20 17.02
C PRO A 110 -0.43 25.14 15.82
N LEU A 111 -1.46 24.94 14.99
CA LEU A 111 -1.77 25.68 13.75
C LEU A 111 -0.91 25.35 12.52
N ALA A 112 0.15 24.53 12.64
CA ALA A 112 0.96 24.13 11.49
C ALA A 112 0.15 23.42 10.39
N SER A 113 -0.89 22.65 10.77
CA SER A 113 -1.81 21.99 9.84
C SER A 113 -2.69 22.95 9.04
N TRP A 114 -2.92 24.16 9.55
CA TRP A 114 -3.73 25.16 8.86
C TRP A 114 -2.90 25.98 7.87
N ILE A 115 -1.69 26.34 8.28
CA ILE A 115 -0.75 27.17 7.50
C ILE A 115 -0.03 26.37 6.42
N VAL A 116 0.36 25.13 6.72
CA VAL A 116 1.16 24.30 5.81
C VAL A 116 0.25 23.38 4.98
N PRO A 117 0.11 23.60 3.66
CA PRO A 117 -0.78 22.79 2.81
C PRO A 117 -0.40 21.30 2.81
N ARG A 118 0.89 21.00 2.93
CA ARG A 118 1.41 19.63 3.01
C ARG A 118 0.86 18.86 4.21
N GLN A 119 0.74 19.50 5.37
CA GLN A 119 0.17 18.88 6.56
C GLN A 119 -1.35 18.65 6.40
N ARG A 120 -2.06 19.56 5.73
CA ARG A 120 -3.48 19.37 5.41
C ARG A 120 -3.69 18.18 4.48
N LYS A 121 -2.90 18.10 3.40
CA LYS A 121 -2.91 16.96 2.47
C LYS A 121 -2.67 15.64 3.21
N PHE A 122 -1.66 15.57 4.10
CA PHE A 122 -1.41 14.38 4.90
C PHE A 122 -2.61 13.96 5.76
N GLN A 123 -3.31 14.92 6.37
CA GLN A 123 -4.52 14.61 7.16
C GLN A 123 -5.67 14.10 6.29
N ASP A 124 -5.84 14.64 5.08
CA ASP A 124 -6.86 14.18 4.16
C ASP A 124 -6.53 12.79 3.59
N ASP A 125 -5.27 12.53 3.24
CA ASP A 125 -4.79 11.21 2.83
C ASP A 125 -5.00 10.18 3.97
N LEU A 126 -4.70 10.53 5.23
CA LEU A 126 -5.01 9.69 6.39
C LEU A 126 -6.50 9.41 6.57
N LYS A 127 -7.38 10.39 6.33
CA LYS A 127 -8.84 10.17 6.40
C LYS A 127 -9.31 9.17 5.35
N VAL A 128 -8.78 9.26 4.13
CA VAL A 128 -9.12 8.32 3.04
C VAL A 128 -8.71 6.90 3.44
N ILE A 129 -7.49 6.73 3.95
CA ILE A 129 -6.99 5.42 4.41
C ILE A 129 -7.84 4.89 5.56
N ASN A 130 -8.09 5.70 6.60
CA ASN A 130 -8.86 5.26 7.77
C ASN A 130 -10.30 4.90 7.38
N THR A 131 -10.95 5.69 6.51
CA THR A 131 -12.32 5.38 6.04
C THR A 131 -12.36 4.04 5.30
N CYS A 132 -11.33 3.75 4.49
CA CYS A 132 -11.19 2.47 3.83
C CYS A 132 -11.01 1.33 4.86
N LEU A 133 -10.06 1.47 5.79
CA LEU A 133 -9.79 0.47 6.83
C LEU A 133 -11.00 0.21 7.74
N ASP A 134 -11.72 1.26 8.14
CA ASP A 134 -12.95 1.14 8.95
C ASP A 134 -14.02 0.34 8.20
N GLY A 135 -14.14 0.54 6.88
CA GLY A 135 -14.99 -0.25 6.01
C GLY A 135 -14.60 -1.73 5.99
N LEU A 136 -13.30 -2.03 5.86
CA LEU A 136 -12.79 -3.40 5.84
C LEU A 136 -12.99 -4.11 7.19
N ILE A 137 -12.73 -3.41 8.30
CA ILE A 137 -12.96 -3.93 9.65
C ILE A 137 -14.44 -4.22 9.86
N ARG A 138 -15.34 -3.34 9.41
CA ARG A 138 -16.78 -3.56 9.49
C ARG A 138 -17.19 -4.79 8.70
N ASN A 139 -16.77 -4.90 7.44
CA ASN A 139 -17.11 -6.04 6.59
C ASN A 139 -16.59 -7.36 7.18
N ALA A 140 -15.39 -7.37 7.75
CA ALA A 140 -14.81 -8.55 8.40
C ALA A 140 -15.52 -8.95 9.70
N LYS A 141 -16.13 -7.99 10.42
CA LYS A 141 -16.98 -8.28 11.58
C LYS A 141 -18.32 -8.85 11.17
N GLU A 142 -18.91 -8.33 10.09
CA GLU A 142 -20.22 -8.75 9.58
C GLU A 142 -20.15 -10.15 8.94
N SER A 143 -19.07 -10.49 8.22
CA SER A 143 -18.89 -11.82 7.62
C SER A 143 -18.60 -12.95 8.63
N ARG A 144 -18.49 -12.62 9.92
CA ARG A 144 -18.27 -13.56 11.03
C ARG A 144 -19.58 -14.00 11.71
N GLN A 145 -20.73 -13.43 11.33
CA GLN A 145 -22.06 -13.93 11.68
C GLN A 145 -22.55 -14.92 10.63
#